data_AF-A0A966V4C2-F1
#
_entry.id   AF-A0A966V4C2-F1
#
_cell.length_a   1.000
_cell.length_b   1.000
_cell.length_c   1.000
_cell.angle_alpha   90.00
_cell.angle_beta   90.00
_cell.angle_gamma   90.00
#
_symmetry.space_group_name_H-M   'P 1'
#
loop_
_entity.id
_entity.type
_entity.pdbx_description
1 polymer ?
#
loop_
_entity_poly.entity_id
_entity_poly.type
_entity_poly.pdbx_seq_one_letter_code
_entity_poly.pdbx_strand_id
1 'polypeptide(L)'
;MALPRPNPRFRRPRTPLGRALLPIVGGLAFFALLFGVTWLFADRATDNRKREVRAGDYTFRVGPVDDMAAIVERDGPILYPDLRDTDYQRTIVVDHTGDDPTKGWQVYYAYPADRDPSCIVTHVKGSR
;
A
#
# COMPACT_ATOMS: atom_id res chain seq x y z
N MET A 1 46.85 -36.04 15.85
CA MET A 1 47.39 -34.87 16.58
C MET A 1 46.52 -33.67 16.23
N ALA A 2 45.67 -33.21 17.16
CA ALA A 2 44.71 -32.12 16.91
C ALA A 2 45.16 -30.85 17.66
N LEU A 3 45.25 -29.72 16.95
CA LEU A 3 45.66 -28.44 17.53
C LEU A 3 44.52 -27.84 18.39
N PRO A 4 44.83 -27.23 19.55
CA PRO A 4 43.84 -26.55 20.38
C PRO A 4 43.32 -25.28 19.68
N ARG A 5 42.00 -25.11 19.64
CA ARG A 5 41.36 -23.91 19.07
C ARG A 5 41.56 -22.71 20.02
N PRO A 6 41.90 -21.52 19.52
CA PRO A 6 42.02 -20.33 20.36
C PRO A 6 40.66 -19.96 20.94
N ASN A 7 40.58 -19.96 22.27
CA ASN A 7 39.37 -19.58 23.01
C ASN A 7 39.35 -18.04 23.12
N PRO A 8 38.36 -17.32 22.53
CA PRO A 8 38.33 -15.87 22.58
C PRO A 8 38.07 -15.41 24.02
N ARG A 9 39.12 -14.93 24.69
CA ARG A 9 39.01 -14.34 26.03
C ARG A 9 38.43 -12.94 25.91
N PHE A 10 37.10 -12.82 26.04
CA PHE A 10 36.47 -11.52 26.25
C PHE A 10 37.03 -10.89 27.54
N ARG A 11 37.64 -9.70 27.43
CA ARG A 11 38.14 -8.97 28.60
C ARG A 11 36.95 -8.59 29.48
N ARG A 12 36.83 -9.22 30.66
CA ARG A 12 35.82 -8.84 31.65
C ARG A 12 36.08 -7.41 32.16
N PRO A 13 35.07 -6.54 32.24
CA PRO A 13 35.22 -5.24 32.86
C PRO A 13 35.70 -5.38 34.31
N ARG A 14 36.61 -4.50 34.71
CA ARG A 14 37.23 -4.52 36.05
C ARG A 14 36.34 -3.88 37.12
N THR A 15 35.38 -3.03 36.71
CA THR A 15 34.49 -2.29 37.63
C THR A 15 33.08 -2.88 37.68
N PRO A 16 32.37 -2.78 38.82
CA PRO A 16 30.98 -3.25 38.95
C PRO A 16 30.02 -2.51 38.00
N LEU A 17 30.17 -1.19 37.88
CA LEU A 17 29.44 -0.36 36.92
C LEU A 17 29.67 -0.81 35.47
N GLY A 18 30.92 -1.11 35.11
CA GLY A 18 31.25 -1.61 33.77
C GLY A 18 30.62 -2.97 33.48
N ARG A 19 30.43 -3.83 34.48
CA ARG A 19 29.76 -5.14 34.28
C ARG A 19 28.24 -5.00 34.09
N ALA A 20 27.62 -4.01 34.73
CA ALA A 20 26.19 -3.76 34.62
C ALA A 20 25.83 -3.02 33.33
N LEU A 21 26.59 -1.98 32.97
CA LEU A 21 26.23 -1.10 31.85
C LEU A 21 26.69 -1.63 30.49
N LEU A 22 27.80 -2.36 30.42
CA LEU A 22 28.32 -2.88 29.14
C LEU A 22 27.31 -3.73 28.34
N PRO A 23 26.59 -4.71 28.92
CA PRO A 23 25.59 -5.46 28.15
C PRO A 23 24.40 -4.61 27.72
N ILE A 24 23.99 -3.63 28.55
CA ILE A 24 22.87 -2.73 28.25
C ILE A 24 23.21 -1.82 27.07
N VAL A 25 24.36 -1.13 27.15
CA VAL A 25 24.84 -0.26 26.08
C VAL A 25 25.10 -1.06 24.81
N GLY A 26 25.65 -2.27 24.92
CA GLY A 26 25.84 -3.18 23.79
C GLY A 26 24.52 -3.56 23.13
N GLY A 27 23.50 -3.90 23.91
CA GLY A 27 22.16 -4.19 23.41
C GLY A 27 21.51 -2.99 22.72
N LEU A 28 21.55 -1.81 23.34
CA LEU A 28 21.02 -0.58 22.75
C LEU A 28 21.73 -0.22 21.44
N ALA A 29 23.06 -0.33 21.40
CA ALA A 29 23.84 -0.09 20.18
C ALA A 29 23.46 -1.10 19.07
N PHE A 30 23.28 -2.36 19.43
CA PHE A 30 22.83 -3.38 18.48
C PHE A 30 21.45 -3.08 17.91
N PHE A 31 20.45 -2.75 18.75
CA PHE A 31 19.11 -2.42 18.29
C PHE A 31 19.05 -1.12 17.48
N ALA A 32 19.81 -0.09 17.86
CA ALA A 32 19.91 1.13 17.10
C ALA A 32 20.51 0.88 15.70
N LEU A 33 21.55 0.04 15.62
CA LEU A 33 22.15 -0.36 14.36
C LEU A 33 21.19 -1.19 13.51
N LEU A 34 20.52 -2.18 14.11
CA LEU A 34 19.52 -3.01 13.43
C LEU A 34 18.39 -2.14 12.87
N PHE A 35 17.82 -1.26 13.71
CA PHE A 35 16.78 -0.32 13.30
C PHE A 35 17.27 0.55 12.14
N GLY A 36 18.43 1.19 12.25
CA GLY A 36 18.97 2.05 11.19
C GLY A 36 19.17 1.31 9.86
N VAL A 37 19.70 0.08 9.89
CA VAL A 37 19.85 -0.76 8.70
C VAL A 37 18.49 -1.12 8.10
N THR A 38 17.55 -1.59 8.92
CA THR A 38 16.21 -1.94 8.44
C THR A 38 15.43 -0.74 7.92
N TRP A 39 15.55 0.42 8.56
CA TRP A 39 14.94 1.68 8.13
C TRP A 39 15.49 2.12 6.77
N LEU A 40 16.80 2.07 6.58
CA LEU A 40 17.44 2.40 5.30
C LEU A 40 16.93 1.49 4.16
N PHE A 41 16.81 0.19 4.42
CA PHE A 41 16.23 -0.73 3.45
C PHE A 41 14.75 -0.44 3.19
N ALA A 42 13.97 -0.16 4.24
CA ALA A 42 12.56 0.13 4.12
C ALA A 42 12.30 1.43 3.33
N ASP A 43 13.03 2.50 3.62
CA ASP A 43 12.96 3.78 2.91
C ASP A 43 13.23 3.58 1.40
N ARG A 44 14.36 2.93 1.07
CA ARG A 44 14.75 2.67 -0.32
C ARG A 44 13.83 1.69 -1.05
N ALA A 45 13.24 0.73 -0.35
CA ALA A 45 12.24 -0.20 -0.93
C ALA A 45 10.86 0.45 -1.10
N THR A 46 10.54 1.47 -0.30
CA THR A 46 9.23 2.13 -0.32
C THR A 46 9.12 3.12 -1.48
N ASP A 47 10.21 3.76 -1.89
CA ASP A 47 10.22 4.61 -3.09
C ASP A 47 9.87 3.85 -4.38
N ASN A 48 10.19 2.55 -4.46
CA ASN A 48 9.83 1.69 -5.60
C ASN A 48 8.33 1.36 -5.68
N ARG A 49 7.56 1.54 -4.59
CA ARG A 49 6.10 1.29 -4.61
C ARG A 49 5.31 2.39 -5.32
N LYS A 50 5.89 3.57 -5.53
CA LYS A 50 5.21 4.71 -6.19
C LYS A 50 5.41 4.75 -7.71
N ARG A 51 6.29 3.93 -8.30
CA ARG A 51 6.78 4.21 -9.66
C ARG A 51 6.75 3.07 -10.69
N GLU A 52 6.44 1.84 -10.30
CA GLU A 52 6.25 0.77 -11.29
C GLU A 52 4.78 0.34 -11.31
N VAL A 53 3.99 1.03 -12.13
CA VAL A 53 2.86 0.36 -12.78
C VAL A 53 3.51 -0.76 -13.60
N ARG A 54 3.58 -1.97 -13.05
CA ARG A 54 4.01 -3.13 -13.82
C ARG A 54 3.11 -3.15 -15.05
N ALA A 55 3.71 -3.13 -16.24
CA ALA A 55 2.96 -3.27 -17.47
C ALA A 55 2.51 -4.74 -17.56
N GLY A 56 1.36 -5.03 -16.97
CA GLY A 56 0.67 -6.31 -17.05
C GLY A 56 -0.79 -6.05 -17.41
N ASP A 57 -1.47 -7.08 -17.91
CA ASP A 57 -2.88 -7.02 -18.28
C ASP A 57 -3.76 -7.03 -17.02
N TYR A 58 -3.72 -5.92 -16.27
CA TYR A 58 -4.51 -5.72 -15.05
C TYR A 58 -5.91 -5.25 -15.42
N THR A 59 -6.63 -6.02 -16.22
CA THR A 59 -8.06 -5.79 -16.44
C THR A 59 -8.83 -6.33 -15.25
N PHE A 60 -9.39 -5.44 -14.44
CA PHE A 60 -10.35 -5.84 -13.42
C PHE A 60 -11.69 -6.15 -14.10
N ARG A 61 -12.00 -7.44 -14.26
CA ARG A 61 -13.27 -7.89 -14.84
C ARG A 61 -14.33 -7.94 -13.74
N VAL A 62 -15.29 -7.02 -13.80
CA VAL A 62 -16.35 -6.93 -12.78
C VAL A 62 -17.48 -7.92 -13.02
N GLY A 63 -17.83 -8.19 -14.28
CA GLY A 63 -18.92 -9.09 -14.62
C GLY A 63 -19.27 -9.07 -16.11
N PRO A 64 -20.35 -9.77 -16.51
CA PRO A 64 -20.91 -9.68 -17.85
C PRO A 64 -21.38 -8.26 -18.15
N VAL A 65 -21.11 -7.77 -19.36
CA VAL A 65 -21.39 -6.37 -19.72
C VAL A 65 -22.89 -6.05 -19.70
N ASP A 66 -23.74 -7.00 -20.10
CA ASP A 66 -25.20 -6.86 -20.11
C ASP A 66 -25.75 -6.66 -18.69
N ASP A 67 -25.27 -7.45 -17.73
CA ASP A 67 -25.67 -7.33 -16.33
C ASP A 67 -25.22 -5.99 -15.73
N MET A 68 -24.00 -5.56 -16.06
CA MET A 68 -23.47 -4.30 -15.56
C MET A 68 -24.23 -3.10 -16.13
N ALA A 69 -24.55 -3.11 -17.42
CA ALA A 69 -25.37 -2.08 -18.06
C ALA A 69 -26.78 -2.02 -17.42
N ALA A 70 -27.40 -3.18 -17.19
CA ALA A 70 -28.72 -3.26 -16.53
C ALA A 70 -28.70 -2.77 -15.07
N ILE A 71 -27.59 -2.96 -14.34
CA ILE A 71 -27.41 -2.38 -13.01
C ILE A 71 -27.32 -0.86 -13.11
N VAL A 72 -26.53 -0.33 -14.05
CA VAL A 72 -26.40 1.13 -14.21
C VAL A 72 -27.73 1.78 -14.58
N GLU A 73 -28.50 1.15 -15.48
CA GLU A 73 -29.81 1.66 -15.86
C GLU A 73 -30.80 1.67 -14.69
N ARG A 74 -30.79 0.62 -13.86
CA ARG A 74 -31.74 0.47 -12.74
C ARG A 74 -31.35 1.26 -11.50
N ASP A 75 -30.08 1.21 -11.13
CA ASP A 75 -29.57 1.65 -9.83
C ASP A 75 -28.67 2.91 -9.93
N GLY A 76 -28.30 3.31 -11.15
CA GLY A 76 -27.38 4.42 -11.43
C GLY A 76 -25.92 3.97 -11.55
N PRO A 77 -25.00 4.93 -11.78
CA PRO A 77 -23.58 4.64 -11.94
C PRO A 77 -23.00 3.77 -10.80
N ILE A 78 -21.91 3.06 -11.06
CA ILE A 78 -21.30 2.15 -10.09
C ILE A 78 -20.02 2.79 -9.50
N LEU A 79 -19.97 2.89 -8.17
CA LEU A 79 -18.78 3.35 -7.45
C LEU A 79 -17.85 2.17 -7.12
N TYR A 80 -16.61 2.24 -7.61
CA TYR A 80 -15.54 1.31 -7.24
C TYR A 80 -14.55 2.01 -6.31
N PRO A 81 -14.50 1.65 -5.02
CA PRO A 81 -13.56 2.24 -4.07
C PRO A 81 -12.12 1.80 -4.35
N ASP A 82 -11.14 2.66 -4.01
CA ASP A 82 -9.73 2.26 -4.02
C ASP A 82 -9.51 1.10 -3.04
N LEU A 83 -9.20 -0.09 -3.57
CA LEU A 83 -8.91 -1.28 -2.77
C LEU A 83 -7.42 -1.42 -2.41
N ARG A 84 -6.55 -0.58 -2.97
CA ARG A 84 -5.11 -0.67 -2.76
C ARG A 84 -4.68 0.07 -1.51
N ASP A 85 -5.14 1.32 -1.35
CA ASP A 85 -4.77 2.21 -0.25
C ASP A 85 -6.02 2.90 0.34
N THR A 86 -5.89 3.44 1.55
CA THR A 86 -6.97 4.17 2.25
C THR A 86 -7.01 5.66 1.92
N ASP A 87 -6.27 6.10 0.89
CA ASP A 87 -6.14 7.51 0.48
C ASP A 87 -7.12 7.90 -0.66
N TYR A 88 -7.95 6.95 -1.09
CA TYR A 88 -9.04 7.10 -2.06
C TYR A 88 -8.62 7.54 -3.48
N GLN A 89 -7.33 7.58 -3.79
CA GLN A 89 -6.79 8.17 -5.03
C GLN A 89 -7.23 7.45 -6.31
N ARG A 90 -7.65 6.18 -6.24
CA ARG A 90 -8.16 5.41 -7.39
C ARG A 90 -9.63 5.05 -7.28
N THR A 91 -10.37 5.75 -6.43
CA THR A 91 -11.82 5.58 -6.37
C THR A 91 -12.41 6.13 -7.66
N ILE A 92 -13.16 5.30 -8.39
CA ILE A 92 -13.74 5.65 -9.69
C ILE A 92 -15.25 5.41 -9.70
N VAL A 93 -15.95 6.16 -10.54
CA VAL A 93 -17.34 5.90 -10.90
C VAL A 93 -17.37 5.45 -12.36
N VAL A 94 -18.10 4.38 -12.62
CA VAL A 94 -18.33 3.87 -13.97
C VAL A 94 -19.80 4.06 -14.32
N ASP A 95 -20.05 4.70 -15.45
CA ASP A 95 -21.39 4.96 -15.95
C ASP A 95 -21.55 4.41 -17.38
N HIS A 96 -22.79 4.18 -17.78
CA HIS A 96 -23.18 3.65 -19.07
C HIS A 96 -24.44 4.37 -19.58
N THR A 97 -24.41 4.71 -20.87
CA THR A 97 -25.49 5.40 -21.54
C THR A 97 -25.78 4.79 -22.91
N GLY A 98 -27.07 4.71 -23.25
CA GLY A 98 -27.55 4.14 -24.50
C GLY A 98 -27.93 2.66 -24.41
N ASP A 99 -28.47 2.12 -25.49
CA ASP A 99 -29.09 0.78 -25.50
C ASP A 99 -28.10 -0.35 -25.84
N ASP A 100 -26.92 -0.02 -26.40
CA ASP A 100 -25.88 -1.00 -26.70
C ASP A 100 -25.00 -1.20 -25.46
N PRO A 101 -25.06 -2.37 -24.78
CA PRO A 101 -24.31 -2.62 -23.56
C PRO A 101 -22.79 -2.62 -23.81
N THR A 102 -22.33 -2.76 -25.05
CA THR A 102 -20.88 -2.77 -25.37
C THR A 102 -20.28 -1.39 -25.63
N LYS A 103 -21.11 -0.34 -25.67
CA LYS A 103 -20.71 1.04 -26.01
C LYS A 103 -21.23 2.03 -24.97
N GLY A 104 -20.80 3.28 -25.04
CA GLY A 104 -21.36 4.35 -24.18
C GLY A 104 -20.88 4.32 -22.72
N TRP A 105 -19.80 3.59 -22.43
CA TRP A 105 -19.17 3.53 -21.11
C TRP A 105 -18.28 4.74 -20.85
N GLN A 106 -18.37 5.28 -19.64
CA GLN A 106 -17.59 6.41 -19.17
C GLN A 106 -17.02 6.12 -17.79
N VAL A 107 -15.82 6.61 -17.52
CA VAL A 107 -15.14 6.43 -16.23
C VAL A 107 -14.71 7.79 -15.71
N TYR A 108 -15.08 8.07 -14.47
CA TYR A 108 -14.79 9.31 -13.77
C TYR A 108 -14.03 9.01 -12.48
N TYR A 109 -13.18 9.94 -12.05
CA TYR A 109 -12.75 9.92 -10.65
C TYR A 109 -13.94 10.20 -9.75
N ALA A 110 -14.03 9.49 -8.65
CA ALA A 110 -15.11 9.62 -7.67
C ALA A 110 -14.92 10.84 -6.75
N TYR A 111 -14.22 11.88 -7.20
CA TYR A 111 -13.98 13.13 -6.50
C TYR A 111 -13.77 14.27 -7.51
N PRO A 112 -14.11 15.52 -7.17
CA PRO A 112 -13.91 16.65 -8.07
C PRO A 112 -12.43 16.92 -8.36
N ALA A 113 -12.13 17.37 -9.59
CA ALA A 113 -10.76 17.67 -10.01
C ALA A 113 -10.08 18.79 -9.20
N ASP A 114 -10.86 19.68 -8.58
CA ASP A 114 -10.41 20.80 -7.75
C ASP A 114 -10.35 20.45 -6.25
N ARG A 115 -10.64 19.21 -5.86
CA ARG A 115 -10.77 18.78 -4.46
C ARG A 115 -9.90 17.57 -4.15
N ASP A 116 -9.66 17.41 -2.85
CA ASP A 116 -8.93 16.25 -2.32
C ASP A 116 -9.74 14.95 -2.50
N PRO A 117 -9.10 13.79 -2.75
CA PRO A 117 -9.79 12.51 -2.94
C PRO A 117 -10.60 12.00 -1.74
N SER A 118 -10.41 12.57 -0.55
CA SER A 118 -11.32 12.37 0.59
C SER A 118 -12.73 12.96 0.37
N CYS A 119 -12.89 13.88 -0.59
CA CYS A 119 -14.18 14.45 -1.01
C CYS A 119 -14.89 13.52 -2.02
N ILE A 120 -15.30 12.35 -1.54
CA ILE A 120 -15.90 11.31 -2.40
C ILE A 120 -17.33 11.69 -2.79
N VAL A 121 -17.68 11.45 -4.06
CA VAL A 121 -19.04 11.61 -4.57
C VAL A 121 -20.00 10.64 -3.89
N THR A 122 -21.24 11.09 -3.68
CA THR A 122 -22.31 10.26 -3.11
C THR A 122 -23.37 10.02 -4.18
N HIS A 123 -23.78 8.76 -4.37
CA HIS A 123 -24.91 8.47 -5.24
C HIS A 123 -26.23 8.77 -4.55
N VAL A 124 -27.03 9.62 -5.18
CA VAL A 124 -28.41 9.86 -4.79
C VAL A 124 -29.30 9.05 -5.73
N LYS A 125 -30.18 8.22 -5.18
CA LYS A 125 -31.07 7.38 -5.98
C LYS A 125 -31.95 8.25 -6.87
N GLY A 126 -31.97 7.95 -8.17
CA GLY A 126 -32.80 8.67 -9.15
C GLY A 126 -32.21 9.99 -9.68
N SER A 127 -30.96 10.33 -9.33
CA SER A 127 -30.20 11.38 -10.01
C SER A 127 -29.18 10.75 -10.95
N ARG A 128 -29.08 11.30 -12.17
CA ARG A 128 -27.93 11.12 -13.06
C ARG A 128 -27.02 12.33 -12.95
#